data_AF-A0A7V8YNN1-F1
#
_entry.id   AF-A0A7V8YNN1-F1
#
_cell.length_a   1.000
_cell.length_b   1.000
_cell.length_c   1.000
_cell.angle_alpha   90.00
_cell.angle_beta   90.00
_cell.angle_gamma   90.00
#
_symmetry.space_group_name_H-M   'P 1'
#
loop_
_entity.id
_entity.type
_entity.pdbx_description
1 polymer ?
#
loop_
_entity_poly.entity_id
_entity_poly.type
_entity_poly.pdbx_seq_one_letter_code
_entity_poly.pdbx_strand_id
1 'polypeptide(L)'
;MSEWVIDADAHITEPADLWSARVPAKFREQAPHLVRGPDGGDVWHVGDGVAMVPVGHTATAGWPDPFPSAPRNMDEVPLAAYDAAARIEYLDSIGVWAQALYPNVGGFGNQSFLGLGDPDLMLACVQAYNDFLLDWIEVDPRR
;
A
#
# COMPACT_ATOMS: atom_id res chain seq x y z
N MET A 1 6.95 -33.20 -0.10
CA MET A 1 6.60 -32.18 -1.11
C MET A 1 6.04 -31.02 -0.33
N SER A 2 6.64 -29.85 -0.39
CA SER A 2 6.01 -28.64 0.16
C SER A 2 4.82 -28.34 -0.75
N GLU A 3 3.61 -28.42 -0.23
CA GLU A 3 2.43 -28.02 -0.98
C GLU A 3 2.40 -26.50 -1.02
N TRP A 4 2.47 -25.94 -2.22
CA TRP A 4 2.33 -24.51 -2.43
C TRP A 4 0.88 -24.07 -2.21
N VAL A 5 0.68 -22.91 -1.61
CA VAL A 5 -0.66 -22.32 -1.44
C VAL A 5 -0.86 -21.10 -2.33
N ILE A 6 -2.14 -20.81 -2.63
CA ILE A 6 -2.55 -19.54 -3.24
C ILE A 6 -3.23 -18.73 -2.15
N ASP A 7 -2.70 -17.53 -1.91
CA ASP A 7 -3.27 -16.59 -0.96
C ASP A 7 -4.33 -15.75 -1.65
N ALA A 8 -5.58 -15.85 -1.18
CA ALA A 8 -6.71 -15.16 -1.77
C ALA A 8 -6.86 -13.71 -1.27
N ASP A 9 -6.07 -13.29 -0.28
CA ASP A 9 -6.20 -11.97 0.33
C ASP A 9 -4.85 -11.46 0.86
N ALA A 10 -4.15 -10.70 0.03
CA ALA A 10 -2.90 -10.05 0.40
C ALA A 10 -2.94 -8.55 0.09
N HIS A 11 -2.20 -7.78 0.88
CA HIS A 11 -2.13 -6.34 0.73
C HIS A 11 -0.71 -5.86 0.43
N ILE A 12 -0.61 -4.79 -0.36
CA ILE A 12 0.64 -4.05 -0.59
C ILE A 12 0.63 -2.81 0.31
N THR A 13 1.72 -2.56 1.03
CA THR A 13 1.95 -1.25 1.63
C THR A 13 2.41 -0.33 0.51
N GLU A 14 1.58 0.62 0.12
CA GLU A 14 1.87 1.48 -1.02
C GLU A 14 3.14 2.33 -0.77
N PRO A 15 4.05 2.44 -1.76
CA PRO A 15 5.18 3.35 -1.65
C PRO A 15 4.74 4.79 -1.39
N ALA A 16 5.52 5.50 -0.57
CA ALA A 16 5.21 6.84 -0.07
C ALA A 16 4.86 7.86 -1.18
N ASP A 17 5.47 7.69 -2.35
CA ASP A 17 5.36 8.57 -3.51
C ASP A 17 4.53 8.00 -4.66
N LEU A 18 3.88 6.83 -4.49
CA LEU A 18 3.13 6.13 -5.54
C LEU A 18 2.25 7.10 -6.33
N TRP A 19 1.37 7.83 -5.65
CA TRP A 19 0.46 8.76 -6.32
C TRP A 19 1.14 10.06 -6.72
N SER A 20 1.95 10.67 -5.86
CA SER A 20 2.57 11.97 -6.16
C SER A 20 3.49 11.91 -7.39
N ALA A 21 4.10 10.74 -7.66
CA ALA A 21 4.89 10.46 -8.84
C ALA A 21 4.05 10.24 -10.12
N ARG A 22 2.82 9.72 -9.99
CA ARG A 22 2.02 9.22 -11.13
C ARG A 22 0.84 10.11 -11.52
N VAL A 23 0.24 10.83 -10.58
CA VAL A 23 -0.91 11.70 -10.88
C VAL A 23 -0.47 12.99 -11.59
N PRO A 24 -1.34 13.60 -12.41
CA PRO A 24 -1.10 14.92 -12.99
C PRO A 24 -0.71 15.96 -11.94
N ALA A 25 0.16 16.91 -12.30
CA ALA A 25 0.69 17.90 -11.36
C ALA A 25 -0.38 18.67 -10.57
N LYS A 26 -1.52 18.97 -11.21
CA LYS A 26 -2.68 19.64 -10.58
C LYS A 26 -3.33 18.86 -9.43
N PHE A 27 -3.07 17.55 -9.33
CA PHE A 27 -3.69 16.63 -8.38
C PHE A 27 -2.75 16.19 -7.26
N ARG A 28 -1.45 16.47 -7.34
CA ARG A 28 -0.44 15.93 -6.41
C ARG A 28 -0.69 16.28 -4.95
N GLU A 29 -1.18 17.48 -4.67
CA GLU A 29 -1.44 17.93 -3.30
C GLU A 29 -2.66 17.24 -2.68
N GLN A 30 -3.65 16.85 -3.50
CA GLN A 30 -4.87 16.20 -3.02
C GLN A 30 -4.81 14.67 -3.12
N ALA A 31 -3.94 14.14 -3.96
CA ALA A 31 -3.72 12.71 -4.09
C ALA A 31 -3.07 12.13 -2.81
N PRO A 32 -3.20 10.82 -2.57
CA PRO A 32 -2.66 10.22 -1.36
C PRO A 32 -1.14 10.39 -1.23
N HIS A 33 -0.69 10.80 -0.05
CA HIS A 33 0.72 10.96 0.26
C HIS A 33 0.99 10.76 1.76
N LEU A 34 2.20 10.34 2.10
CA LEU A 34 2.64 10.28 3.49
C LEU A 34 3.08 11.65 3.98
N VAL A 35 2.64 11.99 5.19
CA VAL A 35 3.09 13.16 5.94
C VAL A 35 3.61 12.70 7.29
N ARG A 36 4.74 13.26 7.70
CA ARG A 36 5.30 13.09 9.03
C ARG A 36 4.51 13.94 10.02
N GLY A 37 3.80 13.30 10.94
CA GLY A 37 3.01 13.95 11.98
C GLY A 37 3.86 14.64 13.05
N PRO A 38 3.25 15.49 13.89
CA PRO A 38 3.94 16.21 14.97
C PRO A 38 4.50 15.29 16.07
N ASP A 39 3.99 14.07 16.19
CA ASP A 39 4.49 13.02 17.08
C ASP A 39 5.57 12.15 16.42
N GLY A 40 5.99 12.50 15.20
CA GLY A 40 7.06 11.85 14.47
C GLY A 40 6.68 10.56 13.75
N GLY A 41 5.40 10.19 13.67
CA GLY A 41 4.92 9.03 12.89
C GLY A 41 4.51 9.38 11.45
N ASP A 42 4.59 8.41 10.54
CA ASP A 42 4.14 8.56 9.16
C ASP A 42 2.64 8.23 9.03
N VAL A 43 1.90 9.13 8.39
CA VAL A 43 0.45 9.05 8.25
C VAL A 43 0.02 9.35 6.82
N TRP A 44 -0.94 8.57 6.32
CA TRP A 44 -1.54 8.82 5.02
C TRP A 44 -2.53 9.97 5.05
N HIS A 45 -2.31 10.95 4.17
CA HIS A 45 -3.21 12.04 3.86
C HIS A 45 -3.89 11.79 2.52
N VAL A 46 -5.20 12.04 2.42
CA VAL A 46 -5.99 11.89 1.19
C VAL A 46 -6.97 13.06 1.10
N GLY A 47 -6.83 13.90 0.07
CA GLY A 47 -7.56 15.15 -0.07
C GLY A 47 -7.36 16.09 1.12
N ASP A 48 -8.41 16.85 1.46
CA ASP A 48 -8.46 17.69 2.65
C ASP A 48 -8.79 16.90 3.94
N GLY A 49 -8.91 15.57 3.83
CA GLY A 49 -9.28 14.67 4.92
C GLY A 49 -8.16 14.47 5.94
N VAL A 50 -8.55 14.23 7.20
CA VAL A 50 -7.63 13.92 8.30
C VAL A 50 -7.22 12.45 8.25
N ALA A 51 -5.91 12.21 8.28
CA ALA A 51 -5.22 10.99 8.72
C ALA A 51 -6.10 9.71 8.73
N MET A 52 -6.10 8.98 7.62
CA MET A 52 -6.96 7.79 7.52
C MET A 52 -6.45 6.63 8.38
N VAL A 53 -5.13 6.37 8.42
CA VAL A 53 -4.51 5.28 9.19
C VAL A 53 -2.99 5.55 9.32
N PRO A 54 -2.34 5.34 10.50
CA PRO A 54 -0.87 5.34 10.59
C PRO A 54 -0.28 4.22 9.73
N VAL A 55 0.83 4.48 9.02
CA VAL A 55 1.28 3.59 7.95
C VAL A 55 1.50 2.13 8.36
N GLY A 56 1.98 1.87 9.58
CA GLY A 56 2.23 0.50 10.01
C GLY A 56 1.01 -0.30 10.43
N HIS A 57 -0.17 0.31 10.61
CA HIS A 57 -1.37 -0.45 10.96
C HIS A 57 -1.87 -1.31 9.79
N THR A 58 -1.41 -1.06 8.57
CA THR A 58 -1.65 -1.92 7.40
C THR A 58 -0.48 -2.87 7.10
N ALA A 59 0.55 -2.89 7.97
CA ALA A 59 1.77 -3.66 7.79
C ALA A 59 2.26 -4.32 9.10
N THR A 60 1.32 -4.85 9.89
CA THR A 60 1.59 -5.40 11.24
C THR A 60 2.15 -6.81 11.25
N ALA A 61 2.15 -7.51 10.11
CA ALA A 61 2.65 -8.88 10.02
C ALA A 61 4.13 -8.94 10.42
N GLY A 62 4.45 -9.78 11.41
CA GLY A 62 5.81 -9.93 11.95
C GLY A 62 6.21 -8.89 13.00
N TRP A 63 5.33 -7.95 13.36
CA TRP A 63 5.59 -7.01 14.45
C TRP A 63 5.67 -7.73 15.81
N PRO A 64 6.66 -7.42 16.67
CA PRO A 64 6.92 -8.20 17.89
C PRO A 64 5.90 -7.96 19.01
N ASP A 65 5.29 -6.78 19.04
CA ASP A 65 4.38 -6.38 20.10
C ASP A 65 2.91 -6.61 19.71
N PRO A 66 2.03 -6.93 20.67
CA PRO A 66 0.62 -7.12 20.37
C PRO A 66 -0.07 -5.80 19.99
N PHE A 67 -1.16 -5.92 19.24
CA PHE A 67 -2.10 -4.82 18.99
C PHE A 67 -2.48 -4.11 20.30
N PRO A 68 -2.52 -2.77 20.35
CA PRO A 68 -2.49 -1.82 19.23
C PRO A 68 -1.08 -1.36 18.80
N SER A 69 -0.01 -2.02 19.24
CA SER A 69 1.34 -1.70 18.75
C SER A 69 1.48 -2.10 17.27
N ALA A 70 2.09 -1.22 16.49
CA ALA A 70 2.34 -1.38 15.06
C ALA A 70 3.54 -0.52 14.65
N PRO A 71 4.17 -0.77 13.48
CA PRO A 71 5.17 0.14 12.94
C PRO A 71 4.66 1.59 12.90
N ARG A 72 5.47 2.57 13.32
CA ARG A 72 5.07 3.98 13.28
C ARG A 72 5.41 4.65 11.96
N ASN A 73 6.43 4.14 11.27
CA ASN A 73 7.02 4.76 10.10
C ASN A 73 7.30 3.74 9.00
N MET A 74 7.47 4.20 7.75
CA MET A 74 7.73 3.32 6.61
C MET A 74 9.04 2.54 6.72
N ASP A 75 10.05 3.06 7.43
CA ASP A 75 11.33 2.39 7.65
C ASP A 75 11.25 1.21 8.64
N GLU A 76 10.16 1.13 9.41
CA GLU A 76 9.87 0.00 10.30
C GLU A 76 9.02 -1.08 9.61
N VAL A 77 8.46 -0.78 8.43
CA VAL A 77 7.66 -1.72 7.64
C VAL A 77 8.58 -2.75 6.96
N PRO A 78 8.25 -4.06 7.00
CA PRO A 78 9.03 -5.07 6.29
C PRO A 78 9.17 -4.76 4.81
N LEU A 79 10.38 -4.88 4.27
CA LEU A 79 10.67 -4.56 2.86
C LEU A 79 9.74 -5.31 1.88
N ALA A 80 9.45 -6.59 2.14
CA ALA A 80 8.53 -7.41 1.34
C ALA A 80 7.08 -6.88 1.27
N ALA A 81 6.70 -5.91 2.11
CA ALA A 81 5.39 -5.29 2.05
C ALA A 81 5.28 -4.20 0.96
N TYR A 82 6.39 -3.56 0.58
CA TYR A 82 6.44 -2.45 -0.41
C TYR A 82 7.55 -2.59 -1.47
N ASP A 83 8.27 -3.72 -1.52
CA ASP A 83 9.16 -4.10 -2.62
C ASP A 83 8.78 -5.48 -3.19
N ALA A 84 8.55 -5.53 -4.51
CA ALA A 84 8.08 -6.74 -5.20
C ALA A 84 9.12 -7.87 -5.24
N ALA A 85 10.41 -7.55 -5.42
CA ALA A 85 11.46 -8.57 -5.46
C ALA A 85 11.66 -9.21 -4.09
N ALA A 86 11.72 -8.40 -3.02
CA ALA A 86 11.74 -8.89 -1.66
C ALA A 86 10.47 -9.69 -1.32
N ARG A 87 9.33 -9.34 -1.91
CA ARG A 87 8.09 -10.10 -1.74
C ARG A 87 8.19 -11.52 -2.30
N ILE A 88 8.71 -11.70 -3.51
CA ILE A 88 8.88 -13.05 -4.10
C ILE A 88 9.73 -13.95 -3.19
N GLU A 89 10.85 -13.43 -2.69
CA GLU A 89 11.72 -14.17 -1.76
C GLU A 89 10.98 -14.54 -0.47
N TYR A 90 10.18 -13.61 0.06
CA TYR A 90 9.36 -13.88 1.24
C TYR A 90 8.31 -14.97 0.97
N LEU A 91 7.60 -14.91 -0.16
CA LEU A 91 6.58 -15.91 -0.52
C LEU A 91 7.17 -17.31 -0.67
N ASP A 92 8.36 -17.42 -1.26
CA ASP A 92 9.11 -18.68 -1.33
C ASP A 92 9.43 -19.24 0.06
N SER A 93 9.80 -18.38 1.01
CA SER A 93 10.15 -18.79 2.38
C SER A 93 8.97 -19.36 3.18
N ILE A 94 7.74 -18.95 2.84
CA ILE A 94 6.51 -19.37 3.52
C ILE A 94 5.64 -20.35 2.71
N GLY A 95 6.11 -20.76 1.52
CA GLY A 95 5.40 -21.73 0.68
C GLY A 95 4.15 -21.17 -0.02
N VAL A 96 4.11 -19.86 -0.29
CA VAL A 96 3.04 -19.21 -1.06
C VAL A 96 3.47 -19.06 -2.52
N TRP A 97 2.67 -19.60 -3.44
CA TRP A 97 2.93 -19.50 -4.86
C TRP A 97 2.41 -18.19 -5.45
N ALA A 98 1.17 -17.83 -5.18
CA ALA A 98 0.59 -16.62 -5.76
C ALA A 98 -0.35 -15.91 -4.77
N GLN A 99 -0.56 -14.61 -4.99
CA GLN A 99 -1.44 -13.80 -4.16
C GLN A 99 -2.46 -12.99 -4.98
N ALA A 100 -3.68 -12.84 -4.47
CA ALA A 100 -4.55 -11.75 -4.89
C ALA A 100 -4.18 -10.47 -4.12
N LEU A 101 -3.81 -9.41 -4.84
CA LEU A 101 -3.25 -8.18 -4.27
C LEU A 101 -4.31 -7.07 -4.17
N TYR A 102 -4.48 -6.51 -2.97
CA TYR A 102 -5.41 -5.44 -2.65
C TYR A 102 -4.70 -4.18 -2.12
N PRO A 103 -5.24 -2.97 -2.38
CA PRO A 103 -4.73 -1.73 -1.81
C PRO A 103 -5.02 -1.63 -0.31
N ASN A 104 -4.31 -0.74 0.37
CA ASN A 104 -4.66 -0.28 1.72
C ASN A 104 -5.24 1.14 1.70
N VAL A 105 -4.58 2.08 1.03
CA VAL A 105 -4.92 3.52 1.15
C VAL A 105 -6.21 3.87 0.42
N GLY A 106 -6.47 3.23 -0.73
CA GLY A 106 -7.75 3.36 -1.42
C GLY A 106 -8.93 2.83 -0.60
N GLY A 107 -8.67 1.92 0.34
CA GLY A 107 -9.66 1.14 1.08
C GLY A 107 -10.23 -0.03 0.26
N PHE A 108 -10.90 -0.96 0.94
CA PHE A 108 -11.46 -2.20 0.36
C PHE A 108 -12.44 -1.98 -0.81
N GLY A 109 -12.92 -0.75 -1.02
CA GLY A 109 -13.82 -0.39 -2.11
C GLY A 109 -13.62 1.03 -2.63
N ASN A 110 -12.39 1.56 -2.61
CA ASN A 110 -12.07 2.94 -3.00
C ASN A 110 -12.75 4.02 -2.15
N GLN A 111 -13.14 3.70 -0.90
CA GLN A 111 -13.86 4.65 -0.04
C GLN A 111 -13.10 5.96 0.14
N SER A 112 -11.78 5.89 0.31
CA SER A 112 -10.92 7.06 0.46
C SER A 112 -10.95 7.94 -0.78
N PHE A 113 -10.95 7.33 -1.98
CA PHE A 113 -10.99 8.08 -3.23
C PHE A 113 -12.36 8.69 -3.46
N LEU A 114 -13.45 7.96 -3.18
CA LEU A 114 -14.81 8.51 -3.28
C LEU A 114 -15.02 9.74 -2.39
N GLY A 115 -14.29 9.85 -1.29
CA GLY A 115 -14.26 11.02 -0.42
C GLY A 115 -13.66 12.29 -1.03
N LEU A 116 -12.90 12.18 -2.14
CA LEU A 116 -12.20 13.31 -2.77
C LEU A 116 -13.13 14.33 -3.46
N GLY A 117 -14.37 13.95 -3.76
CA GLY A 117 -15.38 14.83 -4.38
C GLY A 117 -15.13 15.24 -5.85
N ASP A 118 -13.90 15.21 -6.35
CA ASP A 118 -13.54 15.49 -7.75
C ASP A 118 -13.40 14.19 -8.57
N PRO A 119 -14.31 13.92 -9.54
CA PRO A 119 -14.27 12.70 -10.35
C PRO A 119 -12.98 12.52 -11.17
N ASP A 120 -12.36 13.61 -11.63
CA ASP A 120 -11.13 13.52 -12.42
C ASP A 120 -9.94 13.12 -11.52
N LEU A 121 -9.91 13.64 -10.29
CA LEU A 121 -8.91 13.25 -9.29
C LEU A 121 -9.12 11.80 -8.85
N MET A 122 -10.36 11.39 -8.59
CA MET A 122 -10.69 10.00 -8.24
C MET A 122 -10.19 9.03 -9.31
N LEU A 123 -10.48 9.32 -10.58
CA LEU A 123 -10.05 8.50 -11.69
C LEU A 123 -8.52 8.45 -11.79
N ALA A 124 -7.85 9.60 -11.62
CA ALA A 124 -6.39 9.67 -11.64
C ALA A 124 -5.75 8.81 -10.53
N CYS A 125 -6.33 8.78 -9.33
CA CYS A 125 -5.84 7.94 -8.23
C CYS A 125 -5.98 6.44 -8.53
N VAL A 126 -7.11 6.03 -9.12
CA VAL A 126 -7.35 4.63 -9.52
C VAL A 126 -6.40 4.22 -10.65
N GLN A 127 -6.24 5.07 -11.66
CA GLN A 127 -5.30 4.82 -12.77
C GLN A 127 -3.87 4.69 -12.27
N ALA A 128 -3.42 5.61 -11.42
CA ALA A 128 -2.09 5.57 -10.82
C ALA A 128 -1.83 4.27 -10.04
N TYR A 129 -2.81 3.79 -9.26
CA TYR A 129 -2.69 2.53 -8.53
C TYR A 129 -2.66 1.31 -9.47
N ASN A 130 -3.51 1.29 -10.49
CA ASN A 130 -3.52 0.20 -11.47
C ASN A 130 -2.21 0.12 -12.25
N ASP A 131 -1.68 1.26 -12.72
CA ASP A 131 -0.40 1.32 -13.41
C ASP A 131 0.75 0.87 -12.50
N PHE A 132 0.74 1.30 -11.23
CA PHE A 132 1.68 0.81 -10.23
C PHE A 132 1.60 -0.71 -10.03
N LEU A 133 0.38 -1.25 -9.93
CA LEU A 133 0.19 -2.69 -9.71
C LEU A 133 0.68 -3.50 -10.91
N LEU A 134 0.52 -2.99 -12.13
CA LEU A 134 1.09 -3.60 -13.34
C LEU A 134 2.62 -3.61 -13.28
N ASP A 135 3.26 -2.49 -12.92
CA ASP A 135 4.72 -2.43 -12.75
C ASP A 135 5.19 -3.40 -11.64
N TRP A 136 4.45 -3.47 -10.54
CA TRP A 136 4.76 -4.30 -9.38
C TRP A 136 4.86 -5.78 -9.72
N ILE A 137 3.91 -6.29 -10.51
CA ILE A 137 3.88 -7.71 -10.88
C ILE A 137 4.87 -8.08 -11.98
N GLU A 138 5.55 -7.11 -12.62
CA GLU A 138 6.53 -7.41 -13.69
C GLU A 138 7.71 -8.27 -13.22
N VAL A 139 8.00 -8.27 -11.91
CA VAL A 139 9.07 -9.08 -11.32
C VAL A 139 8.85 -10.58 -11.56
N ASP A 140 7.62 -11.09 -11.42
CA ASP A 140 7.20 -12.41 -11.93
C ASP A 140 5.67 -12.39 -12.14
N PRO A 141 5.17 -12.20 -13.36
CA PRO A 141 3.73 -12.07 -13.64
C PRO A 141 2.87 -13.32 -13.36
N ARG A 142 3.48 -14.43 -12.90
CA ARG A 142 2.78 -15.69 -12.57
C ARG A 142 2.55 -15.87 -11.07
N ARG A 143 3.13 -15.01 -10.26
CA ARG A 143 3.14 -15.04 -8.79
C ARG A 143 2.26 -13.88 -8.28
#